data_AF-A0A1M3PZ21-F1
#
_entry.id   AF-A0A1M3PZ21-F1
#
_cell.length_a   1.000
_cell.length_b   1.000
_cell.length_c   1.000
_cell.angle_alpha   90.00
_cell.angle_beta   90.00
_cell.angle_gamma   90.00
#
_symmetry.space_group_name_H-M   'P 1'
#
loop_
_entity.id
_entity.type
_entity.pdbx_description
1 polymer ?
#
loop_
_entity_poly.entity_id
_entity_poly.type
_entity_poly.pdbx_seq_one_letter_code
_entity_poly.pdbx_strand_id
1 'polypeptide(L)'
;MPERLYAAWMPYSMMLDDFARELANSINAFTLNVQRLSAWATLMTSLGEEERAEALHEFIDPIATLSLLMPYAIRSRLLFATAHLCHQVNLVRETDWAEASLPVDDKIWMDSADRQGARWRNYNRLKTRIEAIGGKRLAQATTNFRNTFTHRFSPRVGTGITNFATRCFDPATGKACYSFGGTEPLDLKELTALLVVELDRCYAAFAAFQVLVGDQVAYVTEKNSEMLATIDRDPAAGPAVETGSA
;
A
#
# COMPACT_ATOMS: atom_id res chain seq x y z
N MET A 1 16.31 16.79 0.20
CA MET A 1 17.29 16.47 1.26
C MET A 1 18.48 17.42 1.11
N PRO A 2 19.23 17.70 2.19
CA PRO A 2 20.47 18.47 2.13
C PRO A 2 21.52 17.83 1.20
N GLU A 3 22.42 18.63 0.62
CA GLU A 3 23.49 18.13 -0.27
C GLU A 3 24.56 17.31 0.48
N ARG A 4 24.85 17.66 1.74
CA ARG A 4 25.76 16.92 2.63
C ARG A 4 24.96 16.31 3.78
N LEU A 5 25.08 14.99 3.95
CA LEU A 5 24.41 14.24 5.01
C LEU A 5 25.44 13.61 5.96
N TYR A 6 25.15 13.69 7.26
CA TYR A 6 25.81 12.91 8.29
C TYR A 6 25.47 11.43 8.10
N ALA A 7 26.43 10.54 8.34
CA ALA A 7 26.31 9.11 8.00
C ALA A 7 25.07 8.43 8.62
N ALA A 8 24.69 8.82 9.84
CA ALA A 8 23.49 8.30 10.52
C ALA A 8 22.17 8.57 9.76
N TRP A 9 22.13 9.57 8.87
CA TRP A 9 20.94 9.90 8.07
C TRP A 9 20.93 9.23 6.68
N MET A 10 22.02 8.54 6.29
CA MET A 10 22.11 7.90 4.98
C MET A 10 21.03 6.83 4.76
N PRO A 11 20.77 5.90 5.70
CA PRO A 11 19.71 4.89 5.52
C PRO A 11 18.34 5.53 5.30
N TYR A 12 17.99 6.53 6.13
CA TYR A 12 16.73 7.27 6.00
C TYR A 12 16.61 7.93 4.62
N SER A 13 17.65 8.64 4.15
CA SER A 13 17.60 9.34 2.87
C SER A 13 17.45 8.39 1.69
N MET A 14 18.17 7.26 1.70
CA MET A 14 18.09 6.27 0.62
C MET A 14 16.73 5.58 0.60
N MET A 15 16.21 5.18 1.76
CA MET A 15 14.87 4.59 1.89
C MET A 15 13.79 5.57 1.45
N LEU A 16 13.90 6.85 1.82
CA LEU A 16 12.90 7.86 1.46
C LEU A 16 12.80 8.02 -0.06
N ASP A 17 13.94 8.15 -0.76
CA ASP A 17 13.96 8.32 -2.21
C ASP A 17 13.32 7.11 -2.92
N ASP A 18 13.73 5.90 -2.53
CA ASP A 18 13.22 4.68 -3.14
C ASP A 18 11.74 4.46 -2.85
N PHE A 19 11.31 4.57 -1.59
CA PHE A 19 9.93 4.31 -1.20
C PHE A 19 8.97 5.35 -1.80
N ALA A 20 9.34 6.63 -1.80
CA ALA A 20 8.50 7.67 -2.39
C ALA A 20 8.31 7.45 -3.90
N ARG A 21 9.38 7.08 -4.61
CA ARG A 21 9.35 6.77 -6.04
C ARG A 21 8.49 5.54 -6.31
N GLU A 22 8.66 4.45 -5.59
CA GLU A 22 7.89 3.21 -5.79
C GLU A 22 6.40 3.37 -5.46
N LEU A 23 6.08 4.16 -4.44
CA LEU A 23 4.70 4.53 -4.12
C LEU A 23 4.07 5.37 -5.23
N ALA A 24 4.77 6.40 -5.72
CA ALA A 24 4.29 7.22 -6.83
C ALA A 24 4.08 6.40 -8.10
N ASN A 25 5.04 5.54 -8.45
CA ASN A 25 4.95 4.63 -9.59
C ASN A 25 3.74 3.69 -9.48
N SER A 26 3.51 3.13 -8.29
CA SER A 26 2.36 2.25 -8.03
C SER A 26 1.02 2.98 -8.22
N ILE A 27 0.89 4.20 -7.71
CA ILE A 27 -0.33 5.00 -7.83
C ILE A 27 -0.54 5.45 -9.28
N ASN A 28 0.53 5.83 -9.99
CA ASN A 28 0.47 6.22 -11.40
C ASN A 28 0.04 5.05 -12.29
N ALA A 29 0.59 3.86 -12.06
CA ALA A 29 0.15 2.65 -12.75
C ALA A 29 -1.33 2.35 -12.47
N PHE A 30 -1.79 2.55 -11.23
CA PHE A 30 -3.19 2.33 -10.87
C PHE A 30 -4.10 3.33 -11.59
N THR A 31 -3.68 4.60 -11.64
CA THR A 31 -4.37 5.68 -12.35
C THR A 31 -4.59 5.33 -13.81
N LEU A 32 -3.53 4.89 -14.49
CA LEU A 32 -3.59 4.50 -15.90
C LEU A 32 -4.56 3.34 -16.12
N ASN A 33 -4.53 2.33 -15.25
CA ASN A 33 -5.42 1.18 -15.36
C ASN A 33 -6.89 1.58 -15.14
N VAL A 34 -7.19 2.43 -14.15
CA VAL A 34 -8.55 2.93 -13.90
C VAL A 34 -9.07 3.75 -15.08
N GLN A 35 -8.23 4.58 -15.69
CA GLN A 35 -8.59 5.33 -16.90
C GLN A 35 -8.88 4.40 -18.09
N ARG A 36 -8.05 3.37 -18.30
CA ARG A 36 -8.28 2.35 -19.34
C ARG A 36 -9.59 1.60 -19.12
N LEU A 37 -9.87 1.19 -17.88
CA LEU A 37 -11.12 0.53 -17.52
C LEU A 37 -12.33 1.44 -17.75
N SER A 38 -12.21 2.74 -17.47
CA SER A 38 -13.27 3.73 -17.75
C SER A 38 -13.54 3.89 -19.23
N ALA A 39 -12.49 3.91 -20.06
CA ALA A 39 -12.63 3.94 -21.51
C ALA A 39 -13.32 2.66 -22.02
N TRP A 40 -12.89 1.48 -21.55
CA TRP A 40 -13.52 0.21 -21.89
C TRP A 40 -14.98 0.15 -21.46
N ALA A 41 -15.31 0.55 -20.23
CA ALA A 41 -16.70 0.59 -19.75
C ALA A 41 -17.63 1.43 -20.65
N THR A 42 -17.09 2.46 -21.29
CA THR A 42 -17.82 3.28 -22.27
C THR A 42 -17.99 2.55 -23.60
N LEU A 43 -16.89 2.04 -24.17
CA LEU A 43 -16.86 1.34 -25.46
C LEU A 43 -17.68 0.04 -25.45
N MET A 44 -17.74 -0.66 -24.32
CA MET A 44 -18.47 -1.93 -24.19
C MET A 44 -19.97 -1.83 -24.49
N THR A 45 -20.53 -0.61 -24.54
CA THR A 45 -21.95 -0.37 -24.89
C THR A 45 -22.22 -0.38 -26.40
N SER A 46 -21.20 -0.17 -27.23
CA SER A 46 -21.33 -0.13 -28.69
C SER A 46 -20.88 -1.41 -29.40
N LEU A 47 -20.26 -2.34 -28.67
CA LEU A 47 -19.72 -3.58 -29.24
C LEU A 47 -20.78 -4.68 -29.34
N GLY A 48 -20.64 -5.54 -30.35
CA GLY A 48 -21.42 -6.78 -30.48
C GLY A 48 -21.04 -7.82 -29.43
N GLU A 49 -21.81 -8.90 -29.31
CA GLU A 49 -21.58 -9.92 -28.27
C GLU A 49 -20.19 -10.60 -28.38
N GLU A 50 -19.77 -10.97 -29.59
CA GLU A 50 -18.48 -11.62 -29.84
C GLU A 50 -17.32 -10.66 -29.54
N GLU A 51 -17.37 -9.43 -30.05
CA GLU A 51 -16.37 -8.38 -29.77
C GLU A 51 -16.27 -8.07 -28.27
N ARG A 52 -17.40 -8.09 -27.54
CA ARG A 52 -17.41 -7.91 -26.08
C ARG A 52 -16.71 -9.07 -25.38
N ALA A 53 -16.94 -10.30 -25.81
CA ALA A 53 -16.30 -11.48 -25.22
C ALA A 53 -14.78 -11.46 -25.43
N GLU A 54 -14.32 -11.14 -26.64
CA GLU A 54 -12.91 -10.98 -26.96
C GLU A 54 -12.27 -9.84 -26.17
N ALA A 55 -12.91 -8.67 -26.15
CA ALA A 55 -12.43 -7.51 -25.40
C ALA A 55 -12.31 -7.78 -23.90
N LEU A 56 -13.30 -8.49 -23.34
CA LEU A 56 -13.29 -8.90 -21.94
C LEU A 56 -12.09 -9.80 -21.64
N HIS A 57 -11.85 -10.81 -22.46
CA HIS A 57 -10.83 -11.80 -22.20
C HIS A 57 -9.41 -11.27 -22.42
N GLU A 58 -9.16 -10.60 -23.54
CA GLU A 58 -7.81 -10.21 -23.95
C GLU A 58 -7.33 -8.91 -23.28
N PHE A 59 -8.23 -7.93 -23.14
CA PHE A 59 -7.83 -6.58 -22.75
C PHE A 59 -8.32 -6.16 -21.36
N ILE A 60 -9.52 -6.57 -20.96
CA ILE A 60 -10.16 -6.05 -19.73
C ILE A 60 -9.84 -6.90 -18.51
N ASP A 61 -10.00 -8.23 -18.57
CA ASP A 61 -9.81 -9.11 -17.41
C ASP A 61 -8.40 -8.98 -16.78
N PRO A 62 -7.29 -8.91 -17.55
CA PRO A 62 -5.96 -8.73 -16.98
C PRO A 62 -5.80 -7.40 -16.23
N ILE A 63 -6.25 -6.29 -16.83
CA ILE A 63 -6.12 -4.96 -16.21
C ILE A 63 -7.10 -4.77 -15.05
N ALA A 64 -8.29 -5.36 -15.11
CA ALA A 64 -9.30 -5.32 -14.04
C ALA A 64 -8.82 -6.14 -12.83
N THR A 65 -8.30 -7.34 -13.07
CA THR A 65 -7.71 -8.19 -12.04
C THR A 65 -6.56 -7.47 -11.34
N LEU A 66 -5.63 -6.90 -12.10
CA LEU A 66 -4.53 -6.13 -11.52
C LEU A 66 -5.06 -4.96 -10.68
N SER A 67 -5.99 -4.17 -11.23
CA SER A 67 -6.59 -3.01 -10.55
C SER A 67 -7.31 -3.36 -9.25
N LEU A 68 -7.94 -4.53 -9.16
CA LEU A 68 -8.57 -5.03 -7.94
C LEU A 68 -7.57 -5.39 -6.83
N LEU A 69 -6.32 -5.73 -7.20
CA LEU A 69 -5.25 -6.05 -6.24
C LEU A 69 -4.45 -4.81 -5.80
N MET A 70 -4.39 -3.77 -6.64
CA MET A 70 -3.57 -2.59 -6.41
C MET A 70 -3.88 -1.81 -5.11
N PRO A 71 -5.13 -1.58 -4.70
CA PRO A 71 -5.42 -0.89 -3.44
C PRO A 71 -4.75 -1.54 -2.24
N TYR A 72 -4.80 -2.87 -2.15
CA TYR A 72 -4.14 -3.61 -1.08
C TYR A 72 -2.61 -3.47 -1.14
N ALA A 73 -2.02 -3.61 -2.35
CA ALA A 73 -0.58 -3.47 -2.52
C ALA A 73 -0.08 -2.06 -2.14
N ILE A 74 -0.77 -1.01 -2.58
CA ILE A 74 -0.45 0.39 -2.24
C ILE A 74 -0.58 0.61 -0.73
N ARG A 75 -1.66 0.12 -0.11
CA ARG A 75 -1.86 0.18 1.34
C ARG A 75 -0.69 -0.46 2.09
N SER A 76 -0.30 -1.69 1.73
CA SER A 76 0.81 -2.38 2.37
C SER A 76 2.14 -1.65 2.19
N ARG A 77 2.42 -1.13 0.99
CA ARG A 77 3.65 -0.35 0.72
C ARG A 77 3.70 0.95 1.53
N LEU A 78 2.56 1.64 1.70
CA LEU A 78 2.47 2.83 2.55
C LEU A 78 2.79 2.51 4.02
N LEU A 79 2.25 1.39 4.53
CA LEU A 79 2.55 0.93 5.89
C LEU A 79 4.03 0.60 6.08
N PHE A 80 4.59 -0.13 5.12
CA PHE A 80 6.00 -0.49 5.08
C PHE A 80 6.89 0.75 5.11
N ALA A 81 6.70 1.66 4.16
CA ALA A 81 7.45 2.91 4.08
C ALA A 81 7.31 3.74 5.36
N THR A 82 6.10 3.85 5.91
CA THR A 82 5.85 4.61 7.14
C THR A 82 6.58 4.01 8.34
N ALA A 83 6.54 2.69 8.50
CA ALA A 83 7.20 2.01 9.62
C ALA A 83 8.71 2.19 9.56
N HIS A 84 9.34 1.95 8.40
CA HIS A 84 10.78 2.10 8.22
C HIS A 84 11.25 3.55 8.40
N LEU A 85 10.59 4.51 7.74
CA LEU A 85 11.01 5.91 7.81
C LEU A 85 10.87 6.48 9.23
N CYS A 86 9.76 6.21 9.91
CA CYS A 86 9.60 6.61 11.30
C CYS A 86 10.65 5.94 12.20
N HIS A 87 10.90 4.64 12.02
CA HIS A 87 11.88 3.90 12.80
C HIS A 87 13.29 4.48 12.65
N GLN A 88 13.75 4.72 11.41
CA GLN A 88 15.08 5.26 11.13
C GLN A 88 15.29 6.64 11.76
N VAL A 89 14.27 7.51 11.73
CA VAL A 89 14.40 8.82 12.41
C VAL A 89 14.38 8.67 13.93
N ASN A 90 13.55 7.76 14.47
CA ASN A 90 13.48 7.55 15.91
C ASN A 90 14.80 7.01 16.49
N LEU A 91 15.52 6.13 15.77
CA LEU A 91 16.84 5.63 16.18
C LEU A 91 17.86 6.74 16.45
N VAL A 92 17.87 7.77 15.61
CA VAL A 92 18.81 8.89 15.75
C VAL A 92 18.27 9.95 16.72
N ARG A 93 16.95 10.11 16.78
CA ARG A 93 16.27 11.08 17.65
C ARG A 93 16.29 10.68 19.13
N GLU A 94 16.31 9.39 19.43
CA GLU A 94 16.09 8.87 20.78
C GLU A 94 17.17 7.88 21.18
N THR A 95 17.87 8.16 22.28
CA THR A 95 19.00 7.36 22.75
C THR A 95 18.63 5.92 23.12
N ASP A 96 17.40 5.70 23.58
CA ASP A 96 16.93 4.39 24.07
C ASP A 96 16.03 3.66 23.06
N TRP A 97 15.99 4.12 21.80
CA TRP A 97 15.18 3.46 20.78
C TRP A 97 15.84 2.17 20.31
N ALA A 98 15.18 1.05 20.55
CA ALA A 98 15.71 -0.25 20.17
C ALA A 98 15.56 -0.49 18.66
N GLU A 99 16.66 -0.88 17.99
CA GLU A 99 16.66 -1.38 16.60
C GLU A 99 15.65 -2.53 16.44
N ALA A 100 15.64 -3.46 17.39
CA ALA A 100 14.73 -4.62 17.40
C ALA A 100 13.23 -4.26 17.58
N SER A 101 12.89 -2.97 17.74
CA SER A 101 11.49 -2.51 17.86
C SER A 101 10.71 -2.59 16.54
N LEU A 102 11.41 -2.57 15.40
CA LEU A 102 10.85 -2.83 14.08
C LEU A 102 10.97 -4.34 13.79
N PRO A 103 9.86 -5.04 13.48
CA PRO A 103 9.94 -6.45 13.11
C PRO A 103 10.56 -6.63 11.73
N VAL A 104 10.91 -7.88 11.40
CA VAL A 104 11.30 -8.27 10.04
C VAL A 104 10.23 -7.89 9.01
N ASP A 105 10.67 -7.58 7.79
CA ASP A 105 9.88 -6.96 6.73
C ASP A 105 8.53 -7.65 6.43
N ASP A 106 8.49 -8.98 6.43
CA ASP A 106 7.29 -9.78 6.16
C ASP A 106 6.22 -9.69 7.27
N LYS A 107 6.59 -9.13 8.42
CA LYS A 107 5.73 -8.89 9.58
C LYS A 107 5.40 -7.42 9.80
N ILE A 108 5.76 -6.54 8.87
CA ILE A 108 5.42 -5.12 8.97
C ILE A 108 3.96 -4.91 8.54
N TRP A 109 3.12 -4.67 9.55
CA TRP A 109 1.70 -4.40 9.39
C TRP A 109 1.30 -3.06 10.04
N MET A 110 0.00 -2.80 10.14
CA MET A 110 -0.54 -1.56 10.70
C MET A 110 -0.06 -1.30 12.14
N ASP A 111 0.04 -2.35 12.95
CA ASP A 111 0.54 -2.29 14.33
C ASP A 111 2.01 -1.85 14.41
N SER A 112 2.81 -2.25 13.42
CA SER A 112 4.21 -1.85 13.26
C SER A 112 4.26 -0.36 12.93
N ALA A 113 3.51 0.09 11.92
CA ALA A 113 3.42 1.51 11.58
C ALA A 113 2.89 2.35 12.75
N ASP A 114 1.92 1.85 13.53
CA ASP A 114 1.38 2.49 14.72
C ASP A 114 2.47 2.72 15.77
N ARG A 115 3.25 1.67 16.08
CA ARG A 115 4.32 1.75 17.06
C ARG A 115 5.38 2.76 16.67
N GLN A 116 5.83 2.74 15.41
CA GLN A 116 6.89 3.63 14.96
C GLN A 116 6.39 5.08 14.77
N GLY A 117 5.17 5.22 14.26
CA GLY A 117 4.57 6.50 13.86
C GLY A 117 3.92 7.30 14.99
N ALA A 118 3.53 6.68 16.11
CA ALA A 118 2.71 7.31 17.16
C ALA A 118 3.22 8.67 17.68
N ARG A 119 4.53 8.90 17.66
CA ARG A 119 5.16 10.15 18.15
C ARG A 119 5.17 11.28 17.13
N TRP A 120 4.76 11.01 15.89
CA TRP A 120 4.73 11.99 14.81
C TRP A 120 3.36 12.66 14.74
N ARG A 121 3.35 14.00 14.75
CA ARG A 121 2.14 14.84 14.77
C ARG A 121 1.14 14.45 13.68
N ASN A 122 1.62 14.21 12.47
CA ASN A 122 0.78 13.91 11.31
C ASN A 122 0.51 12.42 11.09
N TYR A 123 1.00 11.53 11.97
CA TYR A 123 0.82 10.08 11.80
C TYR A 123 -0.65 9.65 11.83
N ASN A 124 -1.43 10.12 12.81
CA ASN A 124 -2.86 9.74 12.92
C ASN A 124 -3.66 10.15 11.67
N ARG A 125 -3.30 11.28 11.05
CA ARG A 125 -3.90 11.72 9.79
C ARG A 125 -3.58 10.73 8.67
N LEU A 126 -2.34 10.30 8.53
CA LEU A 126 -1.94 9.28 7.55
C LEU A 126 -2.64 7.95 7.81
N LYS A 127 -2.61 7.46 9.06
CA LYS A 127 -3.25 6.20 9.48
C LYS A 127 -4.70 6.12 8.99
N THR A 128 -5.52 7.12 9.31
CA THR A 128 -6.93 7.15 8.91
C THR A 128 -7.11 7.06 7.38
N ARG A 129 -6.19 7.64 6.59
CA ARG A 129 -6.26 7.56 5.13
C ARG A 129 -5.83 6.19 4.60
N ILE A 130 -4.79 5.58 5.18
CA ILE A 130 -4.37 4.21 4.83
C ILE A 130 -5.48 3.20 5.17
N GLU A 131 -6.12 3.34 6.34
CA GLU A 131 -7.19 2.44 6.79
C GLU A 131 -8.41 2.45 5.85
N ALA A 132 -8.66 3.58 5.18
CA ALA A 132 -9.76 3.73 4.23
C ALA A 132 -9.52 2.97 2.91
N ILE A 133 -8.27 2.70 2.53
CA ILE A 133 -7.93 1.97 1.29
C ILE A 133 -8.33 0.50 1.43
N GLY A 134 -9.02 -0.04 0.44
CA GLY A 134 -9.46 -1.43 0.41
C GLY A 134 -10.45 -1.77 1.52
N GLY A 135 -11.27 -0.80 1.93
CA GLY A 135 -12.22 -0.95 3.03
C GLY A 135 -13.33 -1.97 2.76
N LYS A 136 -14.16 -2.23 3.79
CA LYS A 136 -15.25 -3.21 3.73
C LYS A 136 -16.17 -3.06 2.52
N ARG A 137 -16.43 -1.83 2.07
CA ARG A 137 -17.27 -1.54 0.90
C ARG A 137 -16.70 -2.18 -0.38
N LEU A 138 -15.41 -2.00 -0.66
CA LEU A 138 -14.77 -2.62 -1.82
C LEU A 138 -14.80 -4.14 -1.70
N ALA A 139 -14.44 -4.67 -0.53
CA ALA A 139 -14.45 -6.11 -0.30
C ALA A 139 -15.84 -6.72 -0.49
N GLN A 140 -16.90 -6.10 0.00
CA GLN A 140 -18.27 -6.60 -0.18
C GLN A 140 -18.72 -6.51 -1.64
N ALA A 141 -18.49 -5.37 -2.29
CA ALA A 141 -18.92 -5.16 -3.68
C ALA A 141 -18.17 -6.03 -4.70
N THR A 142 -17.01 -6.58 -4.33
CA THR A 142 -16.18 -7.41 -5.21
C THR A 142 -16.15 -8.88 -4.77
N THR A 143 -17.05 -9.30 -3.87
CA THR A 143 -17.08 -10.67 -3.32
C THR A 143 -15.72 -11.10 -2.74
N ASN A 144 -15.10 -10.16 -2.03
CA ASN A 144 -13.79 -10.27 -1.40
C ASN A 144 -12.70 -10.70 -2.40
N PHE A 145 -12.73 -10.10 -3.61
CA PHE A 145 -11.94 -10.52 -4.77
C PHE A 145 -10.48 -10.79 -4.42
N ARG A 146 -9.78 -9.88 -3.74
CA ARG A 146 -8.37 -10.06 -3.39
C ARG A 146 -8.11 -11.35 -2.61
N ASN A 147 -8.97 -11.65 -1.63
CA ASN A 147 -8.82 -12.85 -0.81
C ASN A 147 -9.19 -14.12 -1.60
N THR A 148 -10.26 -14.05 -2.39
CA THR A 148 -10.70 -15.19 -3.21
C THR A 148 -9.78 -15.46 -4.40
N PHE A 149 -9.13 -14.44 -4.96
CA PHE A 149 -8.14 -14.57 -6.02
C PHE A 149 -6.91 -15.36 -5.56
N THR A 150 -6.43 -15.12 -4.33
CA THR A 150 -5.26 -15.82 -3.78
C THR A 150 -5.58 -17.20 -3.24
N HIS A 151 -6.76 -17.39 -2.64
CA HIS A 151 -7.05 -18.60 -1.86
C HIS A 151 -8.18 -19.48 -2.42
N ARG A 152 -8.92 -19.02 -3.43
CA ARG A 152 -10.11 -19.69 -4.00
C ARG A 152 -10.24 -19.33 -5.50
N PHE A 153 -11.47 -19.30 -6.00
CA PHE A 153 -11.83 -18.77 -7.32
C PHE A 153 -12.60 -17.45 -7.14
N SER A 154 -12.01 -16.35 -7.59
CA SER A 154 -12.66 -15.03 -7.59
C SER A 154 -13.73 -14.95 -8.69
N PRO A 155 -14.74 -14.06 -8.55
CA PRO A 155 -15.64 -13.77 -9.65
C PRO A 155 -14.87 -13.24 -10.86
N ARG A 156 -15.40 -13.50 -12.07
CA ARG A 156 -14.89 -12.92 -13.32
C ARG A 156 -15.37 -11.48 -13.48
N VAL A 157 -14.80 -10.74 -14.43
CA VAL A 157 -15.30 -9.41 -14.82
C VAL A 157 -16.13 -9.55 -16.09
N GLY A 158 -17.34 -8.98 -16.10
CA GLY A 158 -18.24 -8.94 -17.24
C GLY A 158 -19.04 -10.23 -17.49
N THR A 159 -18.38 -11.38 -17.67
CA THR A 159 -19.04 -12.64 -18.04
C THR A 159 -18.51 -13.85 -17.27
N GLY A 160 -19.38 -14.86 -17.09
CA GLY A 160 -19.02 -16.15 -16.50
C GLY A 160 -19.36 -16.25 -15.01
N ILE A 161 -20.20 -17.23 -14.67
CA ILE A 161 -20.56 -17.57 -13.29
C ILE A 161 -19.46 -18.46 -12.70
N THR A 162 -19.06 -18.18 -11.47
CA THR A 162 -18.05 -18.96 -10.71
C THR A 162 -18.66 -19.58 -9.46
N ASN A 163 -17.94 -20.44 -8.72
CA ASN A 163 -18.37 -20.93 -7.39
C ASN A 163 -19.78 -21.57 -7.33
N PHE A 164 -20.12 -22.44 -8.29
CA PHE A 164 -21.44 -23.10 -8.35
C PHE A 164 -21.82 -23.89 -7.11
N ALA A 165 -20.85 -24.38 -6.35
CA ALA A 165 -21.06 -25.07 -5.08
C ALA A 165 -20.22 -24.41 -3.99
N THR A 166 -20.86 -24.03 -2.88
CA THR A 166 -20.19 -23.48 -1.70
C THR A 166 -20.47 -24.38 -0.51
N ARG A 167 -19.40 -24.76 0.21
CA ARG A 167 -19.51 -25.52 1.46
C ARG A 167 -19.76 -24.57 2.62
N CYS A 168 -20.85 -24.81 3.34
CA CYS A 168 -21.30 -24.06 4.50
C CYS A 168 -21.34 -24.97 5.73
N PHE A 169 -21.45 -24.39 6.92
CA PHE A 169 -21.65 -25.12 8.15
C PHE A 169 -22.92 -24.62 8.82
N ASP A 170 -23.76 -25.55 9.26
CA ASP A 170 -24.90 -25.22 10.11
C ASP A 170 -24.38 -24.78 11.49
N PRO A 171 -24.63 -23.53 11.92
CA PRO A 171 -24.15 -23.04 13.20
C PRO A 171 -24.73 -23.80 14.40
N ALA A 172 -25.91 -24.41 14.27
CA ALA A 172 -26.58 -25.12 15.34
C ALA A 172 -26.08 -26.57 15.48
N THR A 173 -25.75 -27.23 14.37
CA THR A 173 -25.39 -28.66 14.37
C THR A 173 -23.92 -28.93 14.06
N GLY A 174 -23.17 -27.93 13.57
CA GLY A 174 -21.78 -28.07 13.13
C GLY A 174 -21.61 -28.93 11.88
N LYS A 175 -22.71 -29.42 11.28
CA LYS A 175 -22.66 -30.27 10.08
C LYS A 175 -22.39 -29.43 8.84
N ALA A 176 -21.59 -29.99 7.94
CA ALA A 176 -21.36 -29.38 6.64
C ALA A 176 -22.62 -29.52 5.76
N CYS A 177 -22.97 -28.43 5.08
CA CYS A 177 -23.98 -28.39 4.02
C CYS A 177 -23.40 -27.74 2.77
N TYR A 178 -24.09 -27.89 1.65
CA TYR A 178 -23.69 -27.29 0.37
C TYR A 178 -24.80 -26.40 -0.16
N SER A 179 -24.46 -25.18 -0.55
CA SER A 179 -25.34 -24.28 -1.28
C SER A 179 -24.92 -24.23 -2.74
N PHE A 180 -25.92 -24.20 -3.63
CA PHE A 180 -25.73 -24.09 -5.08
C PHE A 180 -26.35 -22.78 -5.57
N GLY A 181 -25.65 -22.06 -6.44
CA GLY A 181 -26.13 -20.75 -6.91
C GLY A 181 -25.10 -19.91 -7.67
N GLY A 182 -23.83 -20.28 -7.61
CA GLY A 182 -22.79 -19.55 -8.32
C GLY A 182 -22.54 -18.14 -7.76
N THR A 183 -21.58 -17.45 -8.34
CA THR A 183 -21.24 -16.06 -8.10
C THR A 183 -21.21 -15.36 -9.45
N GLU A 184 -22.07 -14.36 -9.59
CA GLU A 184 -22.17 -13.53 -10.79
C GLU A 184 -20.86 -12.78 -11.07
N PRO A 185 -20.56 -12.49 -12.35
CA PRO A 185 -19.42 -11.67 -12.70
C PRO A 185 -19.59 -10.24 -12.20
N LEU A 186 -18.47 -9.57 -11.95
CA LEU A 186 -18.44 -8.16 -11.60
C LEU A 186 -18.80 -7.31 -12.83
N ASP A 187 -19.78 -6.43 -12.69
CA ASP A 187 -20.09 -5.45 -13.73
C ASP A 187 -18.92 -4.47 -13.92
N LEU A 188 -18.48 -4.27 -15.16
CA LEU A 188 -17.31 -3.46 -15.47
C LEU A 188 -17.51 -1.98 -15.12
N LYS A 189 -18.72 -1.45 -15.30
CA LYS A 189 -19.03 -0.04 -15.03
C LYS A 189 -19.07 0.22 -13.54
N GLU A 190 -19.72 -0.66 -12.79
CA GLU A 190 -19.76 -0.62 -11.32
C GLU A 190 -18.37 -0.80 -10.72
N LEU A 191 -17.60 -1.78 -11.21
CA LEU A 191 -16.22 -2.02 -10.81
C LEU A 191 -15.36 -0.78 -11.03
N THR A 192 -15.45 -0.16 -12.20
CA THR A 192 -14.68 1.04 -12.51
C THR A 192 -15.01 2.19 -11.56
N ALA A 193 -16.30 2.42 -11.27
CA ALA A 193 -16.71 3.45 -10.33
C ALA A 193 -16.16 3.21 -8.91
N LEU A 194 -16.08 1.95 -8.48
CA LEU A 194 -15.46 1.58 -7.19
C LEU A 194 -13.95 1.86 -7.20
N LEU A 195 -13.26 1.51 -8.29
CA LEU A 195 -11.81 1.70 -8.40
C LEU A 195 -11.41 3.17 -8.46
N VAL A 196 -12.24 4.04 -9.05
CA VAL A 196 -12.04 5.51 -9.00
C VAL A 196 -12.03 6.00 -7.56
N VAL A 197 -12.98 5.55 -6.73
CA VAL A 197 -13.03 5.91 -5.31
C VAL A 197 -11.81 5.40 -4.55
N GLU A 198 -11.32 4.20 -4.86
CA GLU A 198 -10.11 3.66 -4.24
C GLU A 198 -8.85 4.40 -4.68
N LEU A 199 -8.79 4.85 -5.93
CA LEU A 199 -7.71 5.68 -6.45
C LEU A 199 -7.63 7.02 -5.70
N ASP A 200 -8.77 7.69 -5.49
CA ASP A 200 -8.84 8.93 -4.70
C ASP A 200 -8.34 8.73 -3.26
N ARG A 201 -8.65 7.57 -2.66
CA ARG A 201 -8.14 7.22 -1.33
C ARG A 201 -6.63 6.99 -1.33
N CYS A 202 -6.09 6.36 -2.36
CA CYS A 202 -4.65 6.20 -2.53
C CYS A 202 -3.94 7.55 -2.63
N TYR A 203 -4.48 8.48 -3.43
CA TYR A 203 -3.96 9.85 -3.50
C TYR A 203 -4.05 10.58 -2.16
N ALA A 204 -5.18 10.49 -1.47
CA ALA A 204 -5.35 11.12 -0.16
C ALA A 204 -4.38 10.57 0.89
N ALA A 205 -4.08 9.26 0.85
CA ALA A 205 -3.10 8.65 1.73
C ALA A 205 -1.67 9.05 1.36
N PHE A 206 -1.33 9.10 0.07
CA PHE A 206 -0.01 9.54 -0.38
C PHE A 206 0.25 11.02 -0.03
N ALA A 207 -0.74 11.89 -0.18
CA ALA A 207 -0.64 13.28 0.26
C ALA A 207 -0.43 13.38 1.79
N ALA A 208 -1.12 12.56 2.59
CA ALA A 208 -0.89 12.52 4.03
C ALA A 208 0.50 11.96 4.38
N PHE A 209 1.01 11.02 3.60
CA PHE A 209 2.36 10.46 3.74
C PHE A 209 3.42 11.53 3.45
N GLN A 210 3.25 12.32 2.39
CA GLN A 210 4.12 13.46 2.09
C GLN A 210 4.15 14.48 3.23
N VAL A 211 3.02 14.74 3.89
CA VAL A 211 2.97 15.64 5.06
C VAL A 211 3.77 15.05 6.24
N LEU A 212 3.61 13.76 6.55
CA LEU A 212 4.37 13.09 7.60
C LEU A 212 5.89 13.11 7.30
N VAL A 213 6.26 12.79 6.07
CA VAL A 213 7.66 12.86 5.59
C VAL A 213 8.17 14.30 5.68
N GLY A 214 7.34 15.30 5.40
CA GLY A 214 7.70 16.71 5.57
C GLY A 214 8.14 17.05 6.99
N ASP A 215 7.42 16.56 8.01
CA ASP A 215 7.82 16.70 9.42
C ASP A 215 9.20 16.07 9.68
N GLN A 216 9.42 14.87 9.13
CA GLN A 216 10.67 14.12 9.31
C GLN A 216 11.84 14.81 8.62
N VAL A 217 11.68 15.25 7.36
CA VAL A 217 12.72 15.92 6.59
C VAL A 217 13.11 17.24 7.24
N ALA A 218 12.15 17.99 7.80
CA ALA A 218 12.44 19.21 8.56
C ALA A 218 13.33 18.90 9.78
N TYR A 219 12.96 17.88 10.57
CA TYR A 219 13.74 17.44 11.73
C TYR A 219 15.13 16.93 11.34
N VAL A 220 15.22 16.07 10.33
CA VAL A 220 16.49 15.51 9.83
C VAL A 220 17.40 16.63 9.31
N THR A 221 16.86 17.60 8.60
CA THR A 221 17.64 18.73 8.08
C THR A 221 18.25 19.56 9.21
N GLU A 222 17.46 19.91 10.22
CA GLU A 222 17.91 20.64 11.41
C GLU A 222 19.03 19.88 12.14
N LYS A 223 18.80 18.60 12.46
CA LYS A 223 19.76 17.78 13.19
C LYS A 223 21.01 17.43 12.39
N ASN A 224 20.88 17.26 11.08
CA ASN A 224 22.02 17.07 10.21
C ASN A 224 22.98 18.27 10.27
N SER A 225 22.45 19.50 10.22
CA SER A 225 23.26 20.72 10.33
C SER A 225 23.97 20.83 11.69
N GLU A 226 23.29 20.49 12.80
CA GLU A 226 23.90 20.46 14.13
C GLU A 226 25.06 19.45 14.23
N MET A 227 24.85 18.24 13.69
CA MET A 227 25.83 17.16 13.71
C MET A 227 27.07 17.48 12.85
N LEU A 228 26.87 18.01 11.64
CA LEU A 228 27.98 18.42 10.78
C LEU A 228 28.77 19.59 11.38
N ALA A 229 28.10 20.57 11.99
CA ALA A 229 28.75 21.69 12.67
C ALA A 229 29.56 21.26 13.90
N THR A 230 29.30 20.08 14.45
CA THR A 230 30.07 19.48 15.55
C THR A 230 31.35 18.83 15.02
N ILE A 231 31.26 18.05 13.93
CA ILE A 231 32.45 17.48 13.26
C ILE A 231 33.40 18.58 12.77
N ASP A 232 32.86 19.63 12.12
CA ASP A 232 33.69 20.69 11.55
C ASP A 232 34.38 21.53 12.64
N ARG A 233 33.88 21.49 13.89
CA ARG A 233 34.49 22.12 15.08
C ARG A 233 35.51 21.24 15.79
N ASP A 234 35.37 19.92 15.72
CA ASP A 234 36.30 18.95 16.31
C ASP A 234 36.48 17.73 15.37
N PRO A 235 37.49 17.77 14.47
CA PRO A 235 37.74 16.70 13.51
C PRO A 235 38.09 15.36 14.17
N ALA A 236 38.48 15.36 15.45
CA ALA A 236 38.84 14.16 16.21
C ALA A 236 37.63 13.46 16.86
N ALA A 237 36.44 14.07 16.85
CA ALA A 237 35.20 13.52 17.43
C ALA A 237 34.35 12.69 16.45
N GLY A 238 34.91 12.28 15.31
CA GLY A 238 34.25 11.36 14.37
C GLY A 238 33.93 10.01 15.03
N PRO A 239 32.88 9.30 14.58
CA PRO A 239 32.44 8.06 15.22
C PRO A 239 33.59 7.06 15.23
N ALA A 240 33.93 6.56 16.43
CA ALA A 240 34.82 5.43 16.58
C ALA A 240 34.20 4.26 15.83
N VAL A 241 34.73 3.95 14.66
CA VAL A 241 34.47 2.70 13.96
C VAL A 241 35.10 1.63 14.84
N GLU A 242 34.30 1.01 15.71
CA GLU A 242 34.69 -0.24 16.36
C GLU A 242 34.84 -1.28 15.25
N THR A 243 36.08 -1.48 14.81
CA THR A 243 36.48 -2.61 13.99
C THR A 243 36.31 -3.87 14.83
N GLY A 244 35.13 -4.48 14.76
CA GLY A 244 34.92 -5.86 15.21
C GLY A 244 35.93 -6.77 14.50
N SER A 245 36.86 -7.32 15.28
CA SER A 245 37.78 -8.35 14.79
C SER A 245 37.05 -9.68 14.59
N ALA A 246 37.55 -10.42 13.60
CA ALA A 246 37.12 -11.69 13.03
C ALA A 246 36.51 -12.75 13.98
#